data_AF-M3ISQ9-F1
#
_entry.id   AF-M3ISQ9-F1
#
_cell.length_a   1.000
_cell.length_b   1.000
_cell.length_c   1.000
_cell.angle_alpha   90.00
_cell.angle_beta   90.00
_cell.angle_gamma   90.00
#
_symmetry.space_group_name_H-M   'P 1'
#
loop_
_entity.id
_entity.type
_entity.pdbx_description
1 polymer ?
#
loop_
_entity_poly.entity_id
_entity_poly.type
_entity_poly.pdbx_seq_one_letter_code
_entity_poly.pdbx_strand_id
1 'polypeptide(L)' 'MKKLKVSTIIGTRPEIIRLSRVLAKLDQYCDHIMIHTGQNYDYELNEIFFNDLEIRKPDYF' A
#
# COMPACT_ATOMS: atom_id res chain seq x y z
N MET A 1 -2.42 -21.26 -13.40
CA MET A 1 -1.57 -21.34 -12.19
C MET A 1 -2.14 -20.42 -11.12
N LYS A 2 -2.09 -20.81 -9.85
CA LYS A 2 -2.52 -19.94 -8.75
C LYS A 2 -1.50 -18.81 -8.59
N LYS A 3 -1.95 -17.56 -8.51
CA LYS A 3 -1.07 -16.43 -8.21
C LYS A 3 -0.46 -16.59 -6.81
N LEU A 4 0.76 -16.09 -6.64
CA LEU A 4 1.39 -16.07 -5.32
C LEU A 4 0.62 -15.11 -4.40
N LYS A 5 0.33 -15.55 -3.18
CA LYS A 5 -0.24 -14.67 -2.15
C LYS A 5 0.88 -13.86 -1.49
N VAL A 6 0.74 -12.54 -1.49
CA VAL A 6 1.73 -11.63 -0.92
C VAL A 6 1.01 -10.64 -0.01
N SER A 7 1.52 -10.45 1.21
CA SER A 7 1.02 -9.41 2.12
C SER A 7 2.09 -8.34 2.32
N THR A 8 1.74 -7.08 2.07
CA THR A 8 2.60 -5.92 2.35
C THR A 8 2.05 -5.15 3.53
N ILE A 9 2.86 -4.99 4.57
CA ILE A 9 2.50 -4.24 5.78
C ILE A 9 3.29 -2.94 5.78
N ILE A 10 2.57 -1.83 5.91
CA ILE A 10 3.12 -0.47 5.95
C ILE A 10 2.50 0.29 7.13
N GLY A 11 3.16 1.33 7.60
CA GLY A 11 2.63 2.22 8.64
C GLY A 11 3.07 3.66 8.50
N THR A 12 4.12 3.91 7.73
CA THR A 12 4.76 5.22 7.64
C THR A 12 4.70 5.79 6.21
N ARG A 13 4.80 7.11 6.12
CA ARG A 13 4.82 7.82 4.84
C ARG A 13 6.02 7.43 3.95
N PRO A 14 7.26 7.29 4.47
CA PRO A 14 8.38 6.80 3.67
C PRO A 14 8.15 5.43 3.04
N GLU A 15 7.45 4.52 3.72
CA GLU A 15 7.10 3.20 3.17
C GLU A 15 6.13 3.32 1.99
N ILE A 16 5.06 4.13 2.13
CA ILE A 16 4.09 4.41 1.04
C ILE A 16 4.84 4.94 -0.21
N ILE A 17 5.71 5.93 -0.03
CA ILE A 17 6.47 6.55 -1.13
C ILE A 17 7.40 5.53 -1.79
N ARG A 18 8.24 4.85 -1.01
CA ARG A 18 9.26 3.94 -1.52
C ARG A 18 8.67 2.69 -2.17
N LEU A 19 7.54 2.20 -1.64
CA LEU A 19 6.92 0.97 -2.12
C LEU A 19 5.90 1.20 -3.23
N SER A 20 5.44 2.43 -3.48
CA SER A 20 4.45 2.79 -4.51
C SER A 20 4.56 1.98 -5.83
N ARG A 21 5.76 1.91 -6.41
CA ARG A 21 6.02 1.18 -7.67
C ARG A 21 6.00 -0.34 -7.51
N VAL A 22 6.39 -0.86 -6.34
CA VAL A 22 6.32 -2.29 -6.01
C VAL A 22 4.87 -2.72 -5.80
N LEU A 23 4.09 -1.93 -5.05
CA LEU A 23 2.67 -2.21 -4.77
C LEU A 23 1.88 -2.36 -6.07
N ALA A 24 2.06 -1.46 -7.03
CA ALA A 24 1.41 -1.54 -8.34
C ALA A 24 1.75 -2.83 -9.11
N LYS A 25 2.98 -3.35 -8.97
CA LYS A 25 3.38 -4.62 -9.60
C LYS A 25 2.82 -5.82 -8.85
N LEU A 26 2.80 -5.79 -7.53
CA LEU A 26 2.19 -6.85 -6.72
C LEU A 26 0.68 -6.95 -7.01
N ASP A 27 -0.03 -5.83 -7.15
CA ASP A 27 -1.45 -5.83 -7.51
C ASP A 27 -1.71 -6.46 -8.89
N GLN A 28 -0.78 -6.30 -9.84
CA GLN A 28 -0.90 -6.88 -11.19
C GLN A 28 -0.63 -8.41 -11.18
N TYR A 29 0.44 -8.84 -10.52
CA TYR A 29 0.99 -10.19 -10.69
C TYR A 29 0.71 -11.15 -9.52
N CYS A 30 0.28 -10.65 -8.37
CA CYS A 30 0.05 -11.43 -7.16
C CYS A 30 -1.40 -11.31 -6.67
N ASP A 31 -1.80 -12.24 -5.79
CA ASP A 31 -2.96 -12.05 -4.93
C ASP A 31 -2.47 -11.21 -3.73
N HIS A 32 -2.43 -9.89 -3.93
CA HIS A 32 -1.78 -8.96 -3.01
C HIS A 32 -2.75 -8.39 -1.97
N ILE A 33 -2.37 -8.50 -0.69
CA ILE A 33 -3.06 -7.90 0.46
C ILE A 33 -2.19 -6.77 1.03
N MET A 34 -2.73 -5.57 1.11
CA MET A 34 -2.06 -4.41 1.66
C MET A 34 -2.66 -4.09 3.05
N ILE A 35 -1.81 -4.00 4.07
CA ILE A 35 -2.19 -3.71 5.44
C ILE A 35 -1.50 -2.43 5.86
N HIS A 36 -2.28 -1.45 6.31
CA HIS A 36 -1.75 -0.23 6.90
C HIS A 36 -1.93 -0.30 8.42
N THR A 37 -0.88 -0.05 9.22
CA THR A 37 -0.91 -0.25 10.69
C THR A 37 -1.42 0.96 11.48
N GLY A 38 -1.71 2.06 10.81
CA GLY A 38 -2.26 3.26 11.45
C GLY A 38 -1.25 4.05 12.29
N GLN A 39 0.07 3.87 12.07
CA GLN A 39 1.11 4.55 12.86
C GLN A 39 1.13 6.08 12.69
N ASN A 40 0.56 6.63 11.62
CA ASN A 40 0.44 8.07 11.40
C ASN A 40 -0.92 8.61 11.85
N TYR A 41 -0.92 9.58 12.76
CA TYR A 41 -2.13 10.23 13.30
C TYR A 41 -2.78 11.25 12.34
N ASP A 42 -2.01 11.71 11.34
CA ASP A 42 -2.46 12.72 10.37
C ASP A 42 -2.90 12.06 9.06
N TYR A 43 -4.19 11.70 9.02
CA TYR A 43 -4.81 10.97 7.92
C TYR A 43 -4.88 11.80 6.62
N GLU A 44 -5.11 13.11 6.74
CA GLU A 44 -5.26 14.03 5.61
C GLU A 44 -3.97 14.13 4.80
N LEU A 45 -2.82 14.13 5.46
CA LEU A 45 -1.51 14.16 4.81
C LEU A 45 -1.11 12.83 4.17
N ASN A 46 -1.68 11.69 4.59
CA ASN A 46 -1.42 10.41 3.94
C ASN A 46 -2.22 10.26 2.64
N GLU A 47 -3.48 10.73 2.62
CA GLU A 47 -4.34 10.58 1.44
C GLU A 47 -3.76 11.25 0.19
N ILE A 48 -3.03 12.37 0.34
CA ILE A 48 -2.33 13.03 -0.77
C ILE A 48 -1.38 12.05 -1.47
N PHE A 49 -0.59 11.27 -0.72
CA PHE A 49 0.35 10.32 -1.34
C PHE A 49 -0.34 9.15 -2.01
N PHE A 50 -1.45 8.66 -1.45
CA PHE A 50 -2.23 7.60 -2.11
C PHE A 50 -2.81 8.10 -3.44
N ASN A 51 -3.33 9.33 -3.48
CA ASN A 51 -3.87 9.93 -4.69
C ASN A 51 -2.76 10.25 -5.72
N ASP A 52 -1.71 10.96 -5.30
CA ASP A 52 -0.63 11.42 -6.19
C ASP A 52 0.21 10.26 -6.76
N LEU A 53 0.37 9.19 -6.00
CA LEU A 53 1.13 8.01 -6.42
C LEU A 53 0.24 6.90 -7.02
N GLU A 54 -1.06 7.16 -7.16
CA GLU A 54 -2.07 6.23 -7.69
C GLU A 54 -2.07 4.88 -6.93
N ILE A 55 -1.89 4.94 -5.60
CA ILE A 55 -1.90 3.76 -4.74
C ILE A 55 -3.33 3.53 -4.26
N ARG A 56 -3.83 2.31 -4.43
CA ARG A 56 -5.15 1.91 -3.91
C ARG A 56 -5.20 1.99 -2.39
N LYS A 57 -6.42 2.07 -1.83
CA LYS A 57 -6.62 1.93 -0.38
C LYS A 57 -6.16 0.55 0.10
N PRO A 58 -5.61 0.45 1.32
CA PRO A 58 -5.24 -0.83 1.91
C PRO A 58 -6.49 -1.67 2.20
N ASP A 59 -6.32 -2.99 2.20
CA ASP A 59 -7.39 -3.96 2.48
C ASP A 59 -7.74 -3.98 3.98
N TYR A 60 -6.78 -3.61 4.83
CA TYR A 60 -6.92 -3.50 6.28
C TYR A 60 -6.22 -2.23 6.80
N PHE A 61 -6.84 -1.60 7.79
CA PHE A 61 -6.32 -0.47 8.55
C PHE A 61 -6.15 -0.82 10.03
#